data_AF-X1MLB1-F1
#
_entry.id   AF-X1MLB1-F1
#
_cell.length_a   1.000
_cell.length_b   1.000
_cell.length_c   1.000
_cell.angle_alpha   90.00
_cell.angle_beta   90.00
_cell.angle_gamma   90.00
#
_symmetry.space_group_name_H-M   'P 1'
#
loop_
_entity.id
_entity.type
_entity.pdbx_description
1 polymer ?
#
loop_
_entity_poly.entity_id
_entity_poly.type
_entity_poly.pdbx_seq_one_letter_code
_entity_poly.pdbx_strand_id
1 'polypeptide(L)'
;IVAYWKDRTKKREAFPFKIDGVVVSVNNNVAFKKLGVVGKSPRGIRAFKFSPKEATTIIEDIKLQVGRTGAVTPVAVLKPVEIDGVTISRATLHNIDEIKKLGVKIKDTVSVVRAGDVIPAVSRVFPELRTGRERKFEMPETCPSCGTKLIKPKGEVILRCPNPKCFARRKKYFYHFISKGGFDIVGLGPRIIDRLIDEGLVSDPADLFNLKGRNFTPFRKRNGN
;
A
#
# COMPACT_ATOMS: atom_id res chain seq x y z
N ILE A 1 10.76 8.21 -30.48
CA ILE A 1 10.48 7.69 -29.11
C ILE A 1 9.08 7.10 -28.99
N VAL A 2 8.00 7.88 -29.17
CA VAL A 2 6.61 7.40 -28.97
C VAL A 2 6.24 6.21 -29.88
N ALA A 3 6.62 6.25 -31.16
CA ALA A 3 6.38 5.14 -32.08
C ALA A 3 7.06 3.83 -31.62
N TYR A 4 8.32 3.93 -31.19
CA TYR A 4 9.07 2.80 -30.63
C TYR A 4 8.41 2.26 -29.36
N TRP A 5 8.00 3.14 -28.44
CA TRP A 5 7.25 2.77 -27.25
C TRP A 5 5.97 2.00 -27.60
N LYS A 6 5.15 2.50 -28.53
CA LYS A 6 3.91 1.82 -28.99
C LYS A 6 4.19 0.43 -29.57
N ASP A 7 5.22 0.30 -30.41
CA ASP A 7 5.63 -0.98 -31.00
C ASP A 7 6.08 -1.98 -29.91
N ARG A 8 6.91 -1.53 -28.95
CA ARG A 8 7.36 -2.36 -27.83
C ARG A 8 6.21 -2.77 -26.91
N THR A 9 5.23 -1.91 -26.67
CA THR A 9 4.02 -2.26 -25.90
C THR A 9 3.27 -3.43 -26.54
N LYS A 10 3.10 -3.41 -27.87
CA LYS A 10 2.40 -4.50 -28.59
C LYS A 10 3.16 -5.83 -28.54
N LYS A 11 4.49 -5.77 -28.55
CA LYS A 11 5.38 -6.94 -28.55
C LYS A 11 5.85 -7.34 -27.14
N ARG A 12 5.28 -6.74 -26.09
CA ARG A 12 5.71 -6.93 -24.69
C ARG A 12 5.79 -8.41 -24.29
N GLU A 13 4.75 -9.18 -24.63
CA GLU A 13 4.63 -10.59 -24.24
C GLU A 13 5.46 -11.53 -25.14
N ALA A 14 6.03 -11.03 -26.24
CA ALA A 14 6.88 -11.83 -27.13
C ALA A 14 8.33 -11.91 -26.65
N PHE A 15 8.73 -11.09 -25.68
CA PHE A 15 10.08 -11.16 -25.11
C PHE A 15 10.19 -12.35 -24.14
N PRO A 16 11.34 -13.04 -24.09
CA PRO A 16 11.57 -14.13 -23.13
C PRO A 16 11.73 -13.64 -21.68
N PHE A 17 11.51 -12.35 -21.42
CA PHE A 17 11.62 -11.71 -20.11
C PHE A 17 10.54 -10.62 -19.96
N LYS A 18 10.17 -10.33 -18.71
CA LYS A 18 9.22 -9.25 -18.41
C LYS A 18 9.88 -7.89 -18.60
N ILE A 19 9.22 -7.01 -19.34
CA ILE A 19 9.55 -5.59 -19.44
C ILE A 19 8.38 -4.74 -18.94
N ASP A 20 8.68 -3.62 -18.28
CA ASP A 20 7.69 -2.68 -17.74
C ASP A 20 7.69 -1.32 -18.46
N GLY A 21 8.55 -1.15 -19.47
CA GLY A 21 8.63 0.06 -20.29
C GLY A 21 9.87 0.10 -21.17
N VAL A 22 10.20 1.32 -21.62
CA VAL A 22 11.46 1.63 -22.30
C VAL A 22 12.18 2.74 -21.56
N VAL A 23 13.50 2.81 -21.67
CA VAL A 23 14.29 3.91 -21.11
C VAL A 23 14.69 4.85 -22.23
N VAL A 24 14.41 6.14 -22.06
CA VAL A 24 14.77 7.21 -23.00
C VAL A 24 15.97 7.94 -22.43
N SER A 25 17.06 7.99 -23.18
CA SER A 25 18.32 8.65 -22.78
C SER A 25 18.75 9.66 -23.84
N VAL A 26 19.28 10.79 -23.39
CA VAL A 26 19.96 11.76 -24.26
C VAL A 26 21.25 11.13 -24.77
N ASN A 27 21.33 10.87 -26.07
CA ASN A 27 22.45 10.17 -26.69
C ASN A 27 23.76 11.00 -26.71
N ASN A 28 23.66 12.32 -26.62
CA ASN A 28 24.84 13.18 -26.60
C ASN A 28 25.44 13.24 -25.19
N ASN A 29 26.66 12.71 -25.03
CA ASN A 29 27.36 12.64 -23.74
C ASN A 29 27.65 14.01 -23.11
N VAL A 30 27.94 15.04 -23.92
CA VAL A 30 28.20 16.40 -23.41
C VAL A 30 26.93 17.00 -22.85
N ALA A 31 25.82 16.89 -23.59
CA ALA A 31 24.51 17.34 -23.13
C ALA A 31 24.04 16.55 -21.90
N PHE A 32 24.22 15.22 -21.90
CA PHE A 32 23.87 14.36 -20.76
C PHE A 32 24.60 14.79 -19.48
N LYS A 33 25.93 15.05 -19.57
CA LYS A 33 26.72 15.56 -18.44
C LYS A 33 26.24 16.93 -17.97
N LYS A 34 25.97 17.86 -18.88
CA LYS A 34 25.47 19.21 -18.54
C LYS A 34 24.12 19.18 -17.82
N LEU A 35 23.26 18.22 -18.13
CA LEU A 35 21.95 18.09 -17.51
C LEU A 35 22.02 17.69 -16.01
N GLY A 36 23.08 17.01 -15.57
CA GLY A 36 23.31 16.69 -14.17
C GLY A 36 22.31 15.69 -13.55
N VAL A 37 22.26 15.66 -12.21
CA VAL A 37 21.48 14.72 -11.40
C VAL A 37 20.59 15.48 -10.41
N VAL A 38 19.38 14.99 -10.16
CA VAL A 38 18.49 15.51 -9.09
C VAL A 38 18.04 14.37 -8.20
N GLY A 39 18.29 14.49 -6.89
CA GLY A 39 18.02 13.44 -5.92
C GLY A 39 18.83 12.18 -6.26
N LYS A 40 18.13 11.09 -6.59
CA LYS A 40 18.73 9.80 -6.96
C LYS A 40 18.71 9.49 -8.47
N SER A 41 18.29 10.45 -9.32
CA SER A 41 18.02 10.18 -10.74
C SER A 41 18.71 11.18 -11.68
N PRO A 42 19.44 10.72 -12.72
CA PRO A 42 20.00 11.60 -13.75
C PRO A 42 18.89 12.34 -14.52
N ARG A 43 19.14 13.59 -14.93
CA ARG A 43 18.14 14.39 -15.67
C ARG A 43 18.02 13.98 -17.14
N GLY A 44 19.11 13.54 -17.76
CA GLY A 44 19.15 13.12 -19.17
C GLY A 44 18.54 11.74 -19.46
N ILE A 45 17.95 11.06 -18.47
CA ILE A 45 17.35 9.73 -18.63
C ILE A 45 15.98 9.64 -17.97
N ARG A 46 15.01 8.99 -18.62
CA ARG A 46 13.67 8.76 -18.09
C ARG A 46 13.14 7.38 -18.46
N ALA A 47 12.54 6.69 -17.49
CA ALA A 47 11.78 5.47 -17.74
C ALA A 47 10.39 5.84 -18.26
N PHE A 48 10.06 5.39 -19.47
CA PHE A 48 8.76 5.52 -20.10
C PHE A 48 8.02 4.19 -19.98
N LYS A 49 7.30 4.03 -18.86
CA LYS A 49 6.60 2.79 -18.50
C LYS A 49 5.41 2.50 -19.43
N PHE A 50 5.07 1.22 -19.60
CA PHE A 50 3.82 0.80 -20.22
C PHE A 50 2.63 1.08 -19.31
N SER A 51 1.43 1.10 -19.89
CA SER A 51 0.21 1.13 -19.08
C SER A 51 0.20 -0.10 -18.15
N PRO A 52 -0.02 0.10 -16.84
CA PRO A 52 -0.10 -1.01 -15.90
C PRO A 52 -1.24 -1.95 -16.29
N LYS A 53 -1.07 -3.26 -16.03
CA LYS A 53 -2.17 -4.20 -16.21
C LYS A 53 -3.24 -3.92 -15.18
N GLU A 54 -4.48 -3.91 -15.63
CA GLU A 54 -5.66 -3.76 -14.80
C GLU A 54 -6.43 -5.07 -14.79
N ALA A 55 -7.10 -5.36 -13.68
CA ALA A 55 -8.10 -6.42 -13.64
C ALA A 55 -9.37 -5.92 -12.97
N THR A 56 -10.50 -6.48 -13.40
CA THR A 56 -11.80 -6.16 -12.85
C THR A 56 -12.16 -7.14 -11.74
N THR A 57 -12.62 -6.64 -10.60
CA THR A 57 -13.06 -7.46 -9.46
C THR A 57 -14.15 -6.75 -8.66
N ILE A 58 -14.61 -7.35 -7.57
CA ILE A 58 -15.68 -6.82 -6.71
C ILE A 58 -15.09 -6.36 -5.38
N ILE A 59 -15.53 -5.20 -4.89
CA ILE A 59 -15.27 -4.77 -3.50
C ILE A 59 -16.19 -5.54 -2.56
N GLU A 60 -15.63 -6.40 -1.73
CA GLU A 60 -16.41 -7.14 -0.72
C GLU A 60 -16.69 -6.28 0.51
N ASP A 61 -15.70 -5.48 0.92
CA ASP A 61 -15.75 -4.64 2.11
C ASP A 61 -14.72 -3.50 2.00
N ILE A 62 -14.86 -2.46 2.82
CA ILE A 62 -13.87 -1.38 2.95
C ILE A 62 -13.44 -1.30 4.41
N LYS A 63 -12.16 -1.59 4.65
CA LYS A 63 -11.56 -1.55 5.99
C LYS A 63 -10.70 -0.31 6.15
N LEU A 64 -10.67 0.21 7.38
CA LEU A 64 -9.84 1.36 7.73
C LEU A 64 -8.55 0.91 8.36
N GLN A 65 -7.44 1.45 7.87
CA GLN A 65 -6.13 1.25 8.43
C GLN A 65 -5.64 2.56 9.06
N VAL A 66 -5.25 2.49 10.34
CA VAL A 66 -4.59 3.61 11.03
C VAL A 66 -3.08 3.44 10.86
N GLY A 67 -2.43 4.41 10.23
CA GLY A 67 -1.00 4.47 10.02
C GLY A 67 -0.23 4.97 11.24
N ARG A 68 1.11 4.88 11.18
CA ARG A 68 2.02 5.33 12.24
C ARG A 68 1.77 6.77 12.69
N THR A 69 1.57 7.67 11.73
CA THR A 69 1.35 9.11 11.95
C THR A 69 -0.11 9.45 12.28
N GLY A 70 -0.95 8.44 12.54
CA GLY A 70 -2.38 8.59 12.80
C GLY A 70 -3.26 8.70 11.56
N ALA A 71 -2.69 8.80 10.36
CA ALA A 71 -3.43 8.79 9.09
C ALA A 71 -4.38 7.59 9.01
N VAL A 72 -5.67 7.83 8.77
CA VAL A 72 -6.69 6.80 8.62
C VAL A 72 -6.99 6.65 7.14
N THR A 73 -6.55 5.53 6.56
CA THR A 73 -6.64 5.27 5.12
C THR A 73 -7.62 4.14 4.85
N PRO A 74 -8.59 4.32 3.93
CA PRO A 74 -9.48 3.26 3.50
C PRO A 74 -8.77 2.28 2.56
N VAL A 75 -9.04 0.99 2.76
CA VAL A 75 -8.51 -0.13 1.98
C VAL A 75 -9.68 -0.99 1.53
N ALA A 76 -9.83 -1.15 0.23
CA ALA A 76 -10.79 -2.08 -0.35
C ALA A 76 -10.32 -3.51 -0.09
N VAL A 77 -11.20 -4.32 0.50
CA VAL A 77 -11.10 -5.79 0.51
C VAL A 77 -11.80 -6.27 -0.75
N LEU A 78 -11.07 -6.98 -1.58
CA LEU A 78 -11.49 -7.36 -2.91
C LEU A 78 -11.72 -8.86 -2.98
N LYS A 79 -12.67 -9.27 -3.80
CA LYS A 79 -12.69 -10.65 -4.31
C LYS A 79 -11.34 -10.92 -4.98
N PRO A 80 -10.61 -11.99 -4.63
CA PRO A 80 -9.27 -12.23 -5.14
C PRO A 80 -9.21 -12.20 -6.67
N VAL A 81 -8.26 -11.45 -7.22
CA VAL A 81 -8.05 -11.31 -8.67
C VAL A 81 -6.57 -11.34 -9.00
N GLU A 82 -6.19 -11.91 -10.14
CA GLU A 82 -4.80 -12.01 -10.56
C GLU A 82 -4.39 -10.84 -11.47
N ILE A 83 -3.27 -10.17 -11.14
CA ILE A 83 -2.64 -9.14 -11.97
C ILE A 83 -1.14 -9.43 -12.05
N ASP A 84 -0.64 -9.66 -13.26
CA ASP A 84 0.79 -9.92 -13.54
C ASP A 84 1.39 -11.12 -12.77
N GLY A 85 0.59 -12.17 -12.52
CA GLY A 85 1.03 -13.37 -11.79
C GLY A 85 0.93 -13.26 -10.27
N VAL A 86 0.30 -12.20 -9.74
CA VAL A 86 0.10 -11.99 -8.31
C VAL A 86 -1.38 -11.86 -8.00
N THR A 87 -1.86 -12.64 -7.02
CA THR A 87 -3.21 -12.52 -6.50
C THR A 87 -3.34 -11.29 -5.60
N ILE A 88 -4.22 -10.38 -5.97
CA ILE A 88 -4.55 -9.17 -5.23
C ILE A 88 -5.89 -9.38 -4.53
N SER A 89 -5.90 -9.24 -3.21
CA SER A 89 -7.13 -9.26 -2.39
C SER A 89 -7.37 -7.93 -1.65
N ARG A 90 -6.46 -6.96 -1.80
CA ARG A 90 -6.53 -5.65 -1.17
C ARG A 90 -6.01 -4.56 -2.10
N ALA A 91 -6.70 -3.43 -2.13
CA ALA A 91 -6.27 -2.24 -2.86
C ALA A 91 -6.51 -0.97 -2.05
N THR A 92 -5.63 0.01 -2.20
CA THR A 92 -5.82 1.32 -1.57
C THR A 92 -6.95 2.08 -2.25
N LEU A 93 -7.75 2.79 -1.45
CA LEU A 93 -8.69 3.81 -1.89
C LEU A 93 -8.16 5.24 -1.63
N HIS A 94 -6.89 5.35 -1.22
CA HIS A 94 -6.17 6.58 -0.89
C HIS A 94 -6.75 7.37 0.29
N ASN A 95 -7.94 7.95 0.14
CA ASN A 95 -8.62 8.77 1.14
C ASN A 95 -10.13 8.84 0.84
N ILE A 96 -10.90 9.49 1.72
CA ILE A 96 -12.36 9.61 1.57
C ILE A 96 -12.78 10.47 0.37
N ASP A 97 -11.96 11.45 -0.01
CA ASP A 97 -12.26 12.34 -1.13
C ASP A 97 -12.14 11.56 -2.46
N GLU A 98 -11.19 10.62 -2.57
CA GLU A 98 -11.07 9.73 -3.72
C GLU A 98 -12.23 8.71 -3.79
N ILE A 99 -12.69 8.17 -2.65
CA ILE A 99 -13.91 7.33 -2.59
C ILE A 99 -15.11 8.08 -3.15
N LYS A 100 -15.29 9.35 -2.74
CA LYS A 100 -16.38 10.20 -3.21
C LYS A 100 -16.26 10.51 -4.70
N LYS A 101 -15.06 10.88 -5.16
CA LYS A 101 -14.77 11.20 -6.55
C LYS A 101 -15.01 10.01 -7.48
N LEU A 102 -14.55 8.81 -7.10
CA LEU A 102 -14.80 7.59 -7.86
C LEU A 102 -16.22 7.05 -7.68
N GLY A 103 -16.96 7.53 -6.68
CA GLY A 103 -18.31 7.07 -6.37
C GLY A 103 -18.37 5.64 -5.86
N VAL A 104 -17.31 5.18 -5.18
CA VAL A 104 -17.13 3.79 -4.72
C VAL A 104 -18.18 3.41 -3.68
N LYS A 105 -18.78 2.24 -3.85
CA LYS A 105 -19.65 1.56 -2.90
C LYS A 105 -19.13 0.16 -2.60
N ILE A 106 -19.48 -0.36 -1.42
CA ILE A 106 -19.26 -1.78 -1.10
C ILE A 106 -20.17 -2.62 -2.01
N LYS A 107 -19.66 -3.73 -2.55
CA LYS A 107 -20.22 -4.59 -3.61
C LYS A 107 -20.10 -4.04 -5.04
N ASP A 108 -19.48 -2.87 -5.26
CA ASP A 108 -19.22 -2.40 -6.63
C ASP A 108 -18.24 -3.31 -7.36
N THR A 109 -18.47 -3.44 -8.67
CA THR A 109 -17.45 -3.93 -9.60
C THR A 109 -16.48 -2.79 -9.91
N VAL A 110 -15.19 -3.04 -9.77
CA VAL A 110 -14.13 -2.05 -9.89
C VAL A 110 -12.96 -2.58 -10.70
N SER A 111 -12.24 -1.67 -11.33
CA SER A 111 -10.94 -1.96 -11.92
C SER A 111 -9.85 -1.67 -10.91
N VAL A 112 -8.93 -2.61 -10.78
CA VAL A 112 -7.79 -2.54 -9.87
C VAL A 112 -6.55 -2.53 -10.72
N VAL A 113 -5.68 -1.59 -10.41
CA VAL A 113 -4.39 -1.41 -11.07
C VAL A 113 -3.28 -1.64 -10.07
N ARG A 114 -2.21 -2.29 -10.51
CA ARG A 114 -0.99 -2.36 -9.72
C ARG A 114 -0.12 -1.16 -10.09
N ALA A 115 -0.09 -0.14 -9.22
CA ALA A 115 0.71 1.06 -9.46
C ALA A 115 2.20 0.74 -9.20
N GLY A 116 2.95 0.57 -10.28
CA GLY A 116 4.30 -0.01 -10.21
C GLY A 116 4.28 -1.45 -9.68
N ASP A 117 5.41 -1.95 -9.17
CA ASP A 117 5.51 -3.35 -8.73
C ASP A 117 4.98 -3.60 -7.31
N VAL A 118 4.38 -2.63 -6.60
CA VAL A 118 4.23 -2.72 -5.14
C VAL A 118 2.80 -2.56 -4.59
N ILE A 119 2.05 -1.50 -4.93
CA ILE A 119 0.79 -1.18 -4.22
C ILE A 119 -0.40 -1.19 -5.19
N PRO A 120 -1.35 -2.14 -5.03
CA PRO A 120 -2.61 -2.12 -5.78
C PRO A 120 -3.50 -0.96 -5.36
N ALA A 121 -4.15 -0.32 -6.33
CA ALA A 121 -5.10 0.77 -6.14
C ALA A 121 -6.36 0.55 -7.00
N VAL A 122 -7.51 1.03 -6.53
CA VAL A 122 -8.73 1.06 -7.34
C VAL A 122 -8.63 2.22 -8.32
N SER A 123 -8.71 1.96 -9.63
CA SER A 123 -8.59 2.99 -10.67
C SER A 123 -9.94 3.53 -11.16
N ARG A 124 -10.98 2.68 -11.19
CA ARG A 124 -12.34 3.05 -11.65
C ARG A 124 -13.39 2.12 -11.06
N VAL A 125 -14.62 2.61 -11.04
CA VAL A 125 -15.84 1.88 -10.67
C VAL A 125 -16.67 1.70 -11.94
N PHE A 126 -17.48 0.64 -12.01
CA PHE A 126 -18.44 0.38 -13.09
C PHE A 126 -19.88 0.50 -12.59
N PRO A 127 -20.45 1.73 -12.46
CA PRO A 127 -21.81 1.95 -11.96
C PRO A 127 -22.91 1.22 -12.75
N GLU A 128 -22.68 0.98 -14.04
CA GLU A 128 -23.57 0.26 -14.95
C GLU A 128 -23.74 -1.23 -14.58
N LEU A 129 -22.79 -1.79 -13.80
CA LEU A 129 -22.85 -3.16 -13.32
C LEU A 129 -23.48 -3.28 -11.93
N ARG A 130 -24.09 -2.21 -11.42
CA ARG A 130 -24.74 -2.21 -10.11
C ARG A 130 -26.05 -2.99 -10.13
N THR A 131 -26.24 -3.75 -9.05
CA THR A 131 -27.39 -4.61 -8.81
C THR A 131 -28.43 -3.99 -7.87
N GLY A 132 -28.11 -2.84 -7.27
CA GLY A 132 -28.93 -2.19 -6.23
C GLY A 132 -28.61 -2.67 -4.82
N ARG A 133 -27.75 -3.68 -4.66
CA ARG A 133 -27.31 -4.22 -3.36
C ARG A 133 -26.10 -3.48 -2.77
N GLU A 134 -25.58 -2.48 -3.48
CA GLU A 134 -24.37 -1.77 -3.11
C GLU A 134 -24.61 -0.77 -1.98
N ARG A 135 -23.67 -0.72 -1.03
CA ARG A 135 -23.79 0.12 0.17
C ARG A 135 -22.77 1.26 0.11
N LYS A 136 -23.23 2.48 0.40
CA LYS A 136 -22.32 3.63 0.54
C LYS A 136 -21.38 3.39 1.72
N PHE A 137 -20.12 3.75 1.55
CA PHE A 137 -19.13 3.75 2.62
C PHE A 137 -19.02 5.15 3.20
N GLU A 138 -19.11 5.24 4.52
CA GLU A 138 -18.92 6.49 5.25
C GLU A 138 -17.74 6.35 6.21
N MET A 139 -16.98 7.41 6.32
CA MET A 139 -15.85 7.46 7.24
C MET A 139 -16.39 7.66 8.66
N PRO A 140 -15.98 6.85 9.66
CA PRO A 140 -16.43 7.03 11.03
C PRO A 140 -15.87 8.33 11.60
N GLU A 141 -16.60 8.93 12.54
CA GLU A 141 -16.14 10.11 13.28
C GLU A 141 -15.05 9.77 14.30
N THR A 142 -14.95 8.50 14.69
CA THR A 142 -14.02 8.01 15.71
C THR A 142 -13.02 7.02 15.12
N CYS A 143 -11.84 6.96 15.74
CA CYS A 143 -10.78 6.05 15.34
C CYS A 143 -11.20 4.60 15.59
N PRO A 144 -11.16 3.71 14.57
CA PRO A 144 -11.58 2.31 14.72
C PRO A 144 -10.66 1.50 15.65
N SER A 145 -9.48 2.03 16.00
CA SER A 145 -8.54 1.37 16.91
C SER A 145 -8.63 1.82 18.36
N CYS A 146 -9.03 3.05 18.64
CA CYS A 146 -8.96 3.60 20.01
C CYS A 146 -10.15 4.48 20.41
N GLY A 147 -11.17 4.61 19.55
CA GLY A 147 -12.38 5.38 19.83
C GLY A 147 -12.21 6.91 19.85
N THR A 148 -10.99 7.44 19.79
CA THR A 148 -10.77 8.90 19.80
C THR A 148 -11.35 9.55 18.54
N LYS A 149 -12.03 10.70 18.70
CA LYS A 149 -12.54 11.52 17.59
C LYS A 149 -11.43 11.83 16.58
N LEU A 150 -11.70 11.54 15.30
CA LEU A 150 -10.80 11.85 14.20
C LEU A 150 -10.83 13.34 13.90
N ILE A 151 -9.68 13.86 13.48
CA ILE A 151 -9.53 15.26 13.07
C ILE A 151 -9.02 15.31 11.63
N LYS A 152 -9.47 16.29 10.85
CA LYS A 152 -8.88 16.64 9.55
C LYS A 152 -8.01 17.87 9.78
N PRO A 153 -6.67 17.76 9.84
CA PRO A 153 -5.80 18.91 10.02
C PRO A 153 -6.02 19.95 8.91
N LYS A 154 -5.84 21.24 9.24
CA LYS A 154 -6.04 22.33 8.28
C LYS A 154 -5.12 22.13 7.07
N GLY A 155 -5.70 22.08 5.88
CA GLY A 155 -4.96 21.87 4.62
C GLY A 155 -4.65 20.42 4.26
N GLU A 156 -5.02 19.43 5.09
CA GLU A 156 -4.86 18.01 4.75
C GLU A 156 -6.18 17.39 4.24
N VAL A 157 -6.08 16.47 3.27
CA VAL A 157 -7.22 15.66 2.81
C VAL A 157 -7.46 14.42 3.69
N ILE A 158 -6.45 14.01 4.46
CA ILE A 158 -6.45 12.77 5.23
C ILE A 158 -6.93 13.01 6.65
N LEU A 159 -7.90 12.21 7.10
CA LEU A 159 -8.31 12.16 8.50
C LEU A 159 -7.26 11.46 9.36
N ARG A 160 -7.03 12.00 10.56
CA ARG A 160 -6.01 11.49 11.48
C ARG A 160 -6.57 11.23 12.87
N CYS A 161 -6.07 10.17 13.49
CA CYS A 161 -6.22 9.93 14.92
C CYS A 161 -5.20 10.79 15.70
N PRO A 162 -5.63 11.80 16.47
CA PRO A 162 -4.71 12.67 17.21
C PRO A 162 -4.07 11.98 18.42
N ASN A 163 -4.71 10.93 18.95
CA ASN A 163 -4.28 10.24 20.16
C ASN A 163 -2.88 9.59 19.98
N PRO A 164 -1.84 10.07 20.70
CA PRO A 164 -0.50 9.49 20.62
C PRO A 164 -0.42 8.08 21.24
N LYS A 165 -1.32 7.74 22.17
CA LYS A 165 -1.40 6.43 22.82
C LYS A 165 -2.25 5.42 22.03
N CYS A 166 -2.75 5.78 20.85
CA CYS A 166 -3.53 4.89 19.98
C CYS A 166 -2.76 3.58 19.72
N PHE A 167 -3.41 2.44 19.98
CA PHE A 167 -2.80 1.12 19.84
C PHE A 167 -2.28 0.87 18.42
N ALA A 168 -3.10 1.12 17.38
CA ALA A 168 -2.66 0.95 16.00
C ALA A 168 -1.47 1.84 15.62
N ARG A 169 -1.41 3.08 16.14
CA ARG A 169 -0.25 3.97 15.90
C ARG A 169 1.02 3.42 16.54
N ARG A 170 0.94 3.00 17.81
CA ARG A 170 2.05 2.39 18.55
C ARG A 170 2.54 1.12 17.85
N LYS A 171 1.63 0.23 17.45
CA LYS A 171 1.94 -1.00 16.70
C LYS A 171 2.65 -0.71 15.38
N LYS A 172 2.17 0.25 14.59
CA LYS A 172 2.82 0.69 13.34
C LYS A 172 4.16 1.40 13.57
N TYR A 173 4.29 2.15 14.67
CA TYR A 173 5.58 2.72 15.09
C TYR A 173 6.58 1.61 15.41
N PHE A 174 6.16 0.59 16.14
CA PHE A 174 6.95 -0.57 16.47
C PHE A 174 7.46 -1.29 15.22
N TYR A 175 6.60 -1.56 14.24
CA TYR A 175 7.01 -2.15 12.96
C TYR A 175 8.04 -1.32 12.22
N HIS A 176 7.89 0.01 12.26
CA HIS A 176 8.87 0.89 11.63
C HIS A 176 10.20 0.86 12.39
N PHE A 177 10.17 0.85 13.73
CA PHE A 177 11.35 0.79 14.57
C PHE A 177 12.21 -0.44 14.23
N ILE A 178 11.60 -1.61 14.05
CA ILE A 178 12.34 -2.85 13.71
C ILE A 178 12.72 -2.96 12.22
N SER A 179 12.16 -2.12 11.36
CA SER A 179 12.37 -2.22 9.91
C SER A 179 13.80 -1.86 9.50
N LYS A 180 14.16 -2.20 8.25
CA LYS A 180 15.44 -1.82 7.64
C LYS A 180 15.72 -0.31 7.64
N GLY A 181 14.68 0.53 7.63
CA GLY A 181 14.81 1.99 7.73
C GLY A 181 14.80 2.52 9.16
N GLY A 182 14.68 1.64 10.15
CA GLY A 182 14.75 1.94 11.58
C GLY A 182 16.04 1.37 12.17
N PHE A 183 15.89 0.45 13.12
CA PHE A 183 16.97 -0.21 13.86
C PHE A 183 17.45 -1.51 13.18
N ASP A 184 16.85 -1.90 12.06
CA ASP A 184 17.23 -3.06 11.22
C ASP A 184 17.40 -4.38 12.00
N ILE A 185 16.39 -4.73 12.81
CA ILE A 185 16.41 -5.96 13.62
C ILE A 185 16.02 -7.17 12.76
N VAL A 186 17.04 -7.82 12.20
CA VAL A 186 16.88 -9.01 11.35
C VAL A 186 16.20 -10.14 12.14
N GLY A 187 15.24 -10.80 11.49
CA GLY A 187 14.49 -11.92 12.08
C GLY A 187 13.26 -11.52 12.88
N LEU A 188 13.09 -10.23 13.22
CA LEU A 188 11.93 -9.73 13.94
C LEU A 188 10.95 -9.04 12.98
N GLY A 189 9.94 -9.78 12.51
CA GLY A 189 8.91 -9.27 11.61
C GLY A 189 7.62 -8.83 12.32
N PRO A 190 6.69 -8.14 11.61
CA PRO A 190 5.42 -7.70 12.16
C PRO A 190 4.62 -8.80 12.87
N ARG A 191 4.61 -10.03 12.33
CA ARG A 191 3.89 -11.17 12.94
C ARG A 191 4.44 -11.57 14.31
N ILE A 192 5.75 -11.44 14.51
CA ILE A 192 6.39 -11.78 15.80
C ILE A 192 6.09 -10.67 16.79
N ILE A 193 6.20 -9.41 16.38
CA ILE A 193 5.81 -8.26 17.22
C ILE A 193 4.35 -8.36 17.66
N ASP A 194 3.45 -8.70 16.74
CA ASP A 194 2.02 -8.88 17.07
C ASP A 194 1.85 -9.89 18.19
N ARG A 195 2.52 -11.03 18.06
CA ARG A 195 2.47 -12.08 19.07
C ARG A 195 3.07 -11.64 20.40
N LEU A 196 4.22 -10.96 20.40
CA LEU A 196 4.84 -10.45 21.63
C LEU A 196 3.95 -9.43 22.35
N ILE A 197 3.23 -8.59 21.59
CA ILE A 197 2.25 -7.63 22.13
C ILE A 197 1.03 -8.38 22.69
N ASP A 198 0.50 -9.34 21.94
CA ASP A 198 -0.70 -10.11 22.32
C ASP A 198 -0.43 -10.98 23.56
N GLU A 199 0.78 -11.49 23.73
CA GLU A 199 1.24 -12.22 24.92
C GLU A 199 1.66 -11.28 26.09
N GLY A 200 1.56 -9.95 25.90
CA GLY A 200 1.90 -8.96 26.93
C GLY A 200 3.39 -8.87 27.26
N LEU A 201 4.25 -9.44 26.41
CA LEU A 201 5.70 -9.45 26.62
C LEU A 201 6.37 -8.13 26.27
N VAL A 202 5.77 -7.36 25.35
CA VAL A 202 6.24 -6.03 24.96
C VAL A 202 5.08 -5.07 24.76
N SER A 203 5.29 -3.82 25.11
CA SER A 203 4.32 -2.72 24.95
C SER A 203 4.87 -1.57 24.11
N ASP A 204 6.19 -1.40 24.11
CA ASP A 204 6.92 -0.45 23.29
C ASP A 204 8.29 -0.99 22.84
N PRO A 205 9.00 -0.30 21.92
CA PRO A 205 10.27 -0.79 21.40
C PRO A 205 11.41 -0.96 22.40
N ALA A 206 11.41 -0.23 23.51
CA ALA A 206 12.44 -0.37 24.54
C ALA A 206 12.35 -1.73 25.24
N ASP A 207 11.13 -2.28 25.36
CA ASP A 207 10.90 -3.60 25.97
C ASP A 207 11.64 -4.73 25.24
N LEU A 208 11.91 -4.58 23.94
CA LEU A 208 12.68 -5.59 23.18
C LEU A 208 14.05 -5.85 23.78
N PHE A 209 14.70 -4.83 24.32
CA PHE A 209 16.05 -4.93 24.87
C PHE A 209 16.06 -5.58 26.27
N ASN A 210 14.89 -5.71 26.88
CA ASN A 210 14.70 -6.38 28.18
C ASN A 210 14.29 -7.85 28.03
N LEU A 211 14.00 -8.31 26.81
CA LEU A 211 13.63 -9.71 26.57
C LEU A 211 14.84 -10.64 26.81
N LYS A 212 14.67 -11.60 27.72
CA LYS A 212 15.70 -12.62 28.02
C LYS A 212 15.50 -13.84 27.12
N GLY A 213 16.57 -14.60 26.85
CA GLY A 213 16.58 -15.72 25.89
C GLY A 213 15.50 -16.79 26.09
N ARG A 214 14.93 -16.94 27.30
CA ARG A 214 13.79 -17.84 27.58
C ARG A 214 12.45 -17.35 27.02
N ASN A 215 12.35 -16.09 26.61
CA ASN A 215 11.14 -15.50 26.02
C ASN A 215 11.03 -15.77 24.51
N PHE A 216 12.09 -16.32 23.89
CA PHE A 216 12.17 -16.66 22.48
C PHE A 216 12.26 -18.17 22.27
N THR A 217 11.48 -18.97 22.99
CA THR A 217 11.23 -20.35 22.55
C THR A 217 10.64 -20.29 21.13
N PRO A 218 11.07 -21.16 20.19
CA PRO A 218 10.59 -21.08 18.82
C PRO A 218 9.07 -21.10 18.83
N PHE A 219 8.47 -19.99 18.40
CA PHE A 219 7.04 -19.86 18.19
C PHE A 219 6.66 -20.81 17.05
N ARG A 220 6.58 -22.10 17.37
CA ARG A 220 6.25 -23.18 16.45
C ARG A 220 4.91 -22.80 15.81
N LYS A 221 4.85 -22.89 14.47
CA LYS A 221 3.60 -22.69 13.74
C LYS A 221 2.53 -23.51 14.44
N ARG A 222 1.50 -22.86 15.01
CA ARG A 222 0.23 -23.53 15.25
C ARG A 222 -0.30 -23.84 13.84
N ASN A 223 0.07 -25.01 13.31
CA ASN A 223 -0.73 -25.66 12.29
C ASN A 223 -2.06 -25.95 12.97
N GLY A 224 -3.14 -25.35 12.49
CA GLY A 224 -4.48 -25.54 13.03
C GLY A 224 -5.51 -25.23 11.97
N ASN A 225 -6.07 -26.32 11.42
CA ASN A 225 -7.26 -26.50 10.59
C ASN A 225 -7.49 -25.56 9.41
#